data_AF-A0A4Q8TPZ1-F1
#
_entry.id   AF-A0A4Q8TPZ1-F1
#
_cell.length_a   1.000
_cell.length_b   1.000
_cell.length_c   1.000
_cell.angle_alpha   90.00
_cell.angle_beta   90.00
_cell.angle_gamma   90.00
#
_symmetry.space_group_name_H-M   'P 1'
#
loop_
_entity.id
_entity.type
_entity.pdbx_description
1 polymer ?
#
loop_
_entity_poly.entity_id
_entity_poly.type
_entity_poly.pdbx_seq_one_letter_code
_entity_poly.pdbx_strand_id
1 'polypeptide(L)'
;MIESSEKLTNLITKSQELKSESDSMLDTINSLSEELSEQIKLNSEKQKEIQDTLGNANRVGMAGSFKIRKEELNKPIMMWGGIFALAILSIFSVAVYFIAPVLKSGGEIVYWSIFTKLLLATPFVWLAWMSAKQYGYLSRISEDYAYKYASAMAFEGYKKHAVEADDGLLHELLSISIANLSQNPIRLFQSKDNYASPANELVKEVFARVSKNNSDKNG
;
A
#
# COMPACT_ATOMS: atom_id res chain seq x y z
N MET A 1 -47.52 -73.12 43.43
CA MET A 1 -47.79 -72.81 42.00
C MET A 1 -48.09 -71.32 41.79
N ILE A 2 -48.91 -70.69 42.65
CA ILE A 2 -49.31 -69.26 42.57
C ILE A 2 -48.14 -68.28 42.81
N GLU A 3 -47.25 -68.57 43.77
CA GLU A 3 -46.09 -67.72 44.09
C GLU A 3 -45.03 -67.68 42.97
N SER A 4 -44.97 -68.72 42.14
CA SER A 4 -44.06 -68.79 40.99
C SER A 4 -44.58 -68.00 39.79
N SER A 5 -45.90 -67.91 39.60
CA SER A 5 -46.48 -67.10 38.52
C SER A 5 -46.40 -65.61 38.82
N GLU A 6 -46.51 -65.21 40.09
CA GLU A 6 -46.40 -63.81 40.51
C GLU A 6 -44.96 -63.26 40.39
N LYS A 7 -43.95 -64.07 40.72
CA LYS A 7 -42.55 -63.72 40.43
C LYS A 7 -42.28 -63.61 38.92
N LEU A 8 -42.88 -64.50 38.13
CA LEU A 8 -42.70 -64.50 36.67
C LEU A 8 -43.33 -63.26 36.04
N THR A 9 -44.53 -62.86 36.45
CA THR A 9 -45.17 -61.62 35.95
C THR A 9 -44.37 -60.39 36.36
N ASN A 10 -43.87 -60.30 37.59
CA ASN A 10 -43.05 -59.18 38.05
C ASN A 10 -41.73 -59.05 37.26
N LEU A 11 -41.10 -60.18 36.93
CA LEU A 11 -39.89 -60.20 36.08
C LEU A 11 -40.20 -59.77 34.63
N ILE A 12 -41.35 -60.18 34.08
CA ILE A 12 -41.78 -59.75 32.74
C ILE A 12 -42.02 -58.24 32.72
N THR A 13 -42.75 -57.69 33.70
CA THR A 13 -43.01 -56.25 33.81
C THR A 13 -41.71 -55.47 33.91
N LYS A 14 -40.79 -55.90 34.78
CA LYS A 14 -39.48 -55.26 34.94
C LYS A 14 -38.61 -55.36 33.68
N SER A 15 -38.71 -56.45 32.92
CA SER A 15 -38.01 -56.57 31.63
C SER A 15 -38.61 -55.65 30.57
N GLN A 16 -39.93 -55.42 30.58
CA GLN A 16 -40.61 -54.48 29.68
C GLN A 16 -40.28 -53.03 30.02
N GLU A 17 -40.22 -52.68 31.30
CA GLU A 17 -39.75 -51.37 31.77
C GLU A 17 -38.30 -51.12 31.34
N LEU A 18 -37.39 -52.07 31.58
CA LEU A 18 -35.99 -51.98 31.17
C LEU A 18 -35.84 -51.86 29.65
N LYS A 19 -36.68 -52.56 28.87
CA LYS A 19 -36.69 -52.44 27.41
C LYS A 19 -37.15 -51.05 26.97
N SER A 20 -38.22 -50.54 27.57
CA SER A 20 -38.73 -49.19 27.28
C SER A 20 -37.74 -48.09 27.67
N GLU A 21 -37.00 -48.26 28.77
CA GLU A 21 -35.93 -47.35 29.19
C GLU A 21 -34.71 -47.45 28.26
N SER A 22 -34.37 -48.65 27.79
CA SER A 22 -33.31 -48.84 26.79
C SER A 22 -33.65 -48.21 25.44
N ASP A 23 -34.91 -48.31 25.00
CA ASP A 23 -35.37 -47.69 23.74
C ASP A 23 -35.35 -46.15 23.85
N SER A 24 -35.78 -45.57 24.97
CA SER A 24 -35.72 -44.12 25.20
C SER A 24 -34.29 -43.59 25.34
N MET A 25 -33.38 -44.38 25.94
CA MET A 25 -31.95 -44.07 25.97
C MET A 25 -31.33 -44.11 24.58
N LEU A 26 -31.71 -45.08 23.72
CA LEU A 26 -31.24 -45.13 22.33
C LEU A 26 -31.70 -43.91 21.52
N ASP A 27 -32.96 -43.49 21.69
CA ASP A 27 -33.48 -42.27 21.04
C ASP A 27 -32.73 -41.03 21.52
N THR A 28 -32.41 -40.96 22.81
CA THR A 28 -31.61 -39.86 23.40
C THR A 28 -30.17 -39.86 22.87
N ILE A 29 -29.55 -41.04 22.72
CA ILE A 29 -28.20 -41.17 22.16
C ILE A 29 -28.19 -40.73 20.69
N ASN A 30 -29.21 -41.12 19.92
CA ASN A 30 -29.32 -40.75 18.51
C ASN A 30 -29.51 -39.24 18.33
N SER A 31 -30.36 -38.61 19.14
CA SER A 31 -30.56 -37.15 19.09
C SER A 31 -29.32 -36.38 19.53
N LEU A 32 -28.63 -36.83 20.59
CA LEU A 32 -27.36 -36.23 21.01
C LEU A 32 -26.26 -36.42 19.96
N SER A 33 -26.21 -37.56 19.28
CA SER A 33 -25.30 -37.83 18.17
C SER A 33 -25.54 -36.86 17.01
N GLU A 34 -26.81 -36.65 16.66
CA GLU A 34 -27.21 -35.73 15.59
C GLU A 34 -26.86 -34.27 15.95
N GLU A 35 -27.20 -33.82 17.16
CA GLU A 35 -26.85 -32.48 17.67
C GLU A 35 -25.33 -32.27 17.74
N LEU A 36 -24.58 -33.27 18.20
CA LEU A 36 -23.12 -33.22 18.22
C LEU A 36 -22.54 -33.08 16.80
N SER A 37 -23.09 -33.82 15.83
CA SER A 37 -22.67 -33.73 14.43
C SER A 37 -22.92 -32.32 13.84
N GLU A 38 -24.06 -31.72 14.19
CA GLU A 38 -24.44 -30.38 13.75
C GLU A 38 -23.53 -29.32 14.40
N GLN A 39 -23.24 -29.46 15.70
CA GLN A 39 -22.31 -28.58 16.42
C GLN A 39 -20.88 -28.69 15.87
N ILE A 40 -20.40 -29.88 15.52
CA ILE A 40 -19.09 -30.06 14.88
C ILE A 40 -19.05 -29.31 13.55
N LYS A 41 -20.11 -29.43 12.74
CA LYS A 41 -20.20 -28.72 11.45
C LYS A 41 -20.21 -27.21 11.65
N LEU A 42 -21.04 -26.70 12.55
CA LEU A 42 -21.13 -25.28 12.87
C LEU A 42 -19.80 -24.72 13.38
N ASN A 43 -19.09 -25.48 14.22
CA ASN A 43 -17.80 -25.10 14.75
C ASN A 43 -16.73 -25.05 13.65
N SER A 44 -16.74 -26.03 12.73
CA SER A 44 -15.82 -26.02 11.57
C SER A 44 -16.05 -24.81 10.66
N GLU A 45 -17.31 -24.43 10.42
CA GLU A 45 -17.68 -23.25 9.64
C GLU A 45 -17.21 -21.96 10.32
N LYS A 46 -17.46 -21.84 11.63
CA LYS A 46 -16.99 -20.70 12.44
C LYS A 46 -15.47 -20.60 12.48
N GLN A 47 -14.77 -21.72 12.58
CA GLN A 47 -13.30 -21.74 12.59
C GLN A 47 -12.73 -21.22 11.25
N LYS A 48 -13.34 -21.60 10.13
CA LYS A 48 -13.00 -21.09 8.80
C LYS A 48 -13.26 -19.59 8.69
N GLU A 49 -14.42 -19.12 9.17
CA GLU A 49 -14.77 -17.69 9.19
C GLU A 49 -13.78 -16.86 10.03
N ILE A 50 -13.37 -17.36 11.20
CA ILE A 50 -12.37 -16.72 12.05
C ILE A 50 -11.02 -16.62 11.33
N GLN A 51 -10.59 -17.71 10.67
CA GLN A 51 -9.31 -17.74 9.95
C GLN A 51 -9.31 -16.76 8.77
N ASP A 52 -10.39 -16.71 8.00
CA ASP A 52 -10.57 -15.76 6.91
C ASP A 52 -10.62 -14.30 7.43
N THR A 53 -11.32 -14.06 8.54
CA THR A 53 -11.42 -12.74 9.17
C THR A 53 -10.07 -12.26 9.69
N LEU A 54 -9.30 -13.12 10.36
CA LEU A 54 -7.94 -12.79 10.84
C LEU A 54 -7.00 -12.51 9.67
N GLY A 55 -7.03 -13.32 8.61
CA GLY A 55 -6.25 -13.08 7.40
C GLY A 55 -6.63 -11.76 6.73
N ASN A 56 -7.92 -11.45 6.65
CA ASN A 56 -8.42 -10.19 6.13
C ASN A 56 -8.02 -9.00 7.01
N ALA A 57 -8.13 -9.12 8.33
CA ALA A 57 -7.77 -8.07 9.29
C ALA A 57 -6.26 -7.79 9.28
N ASN A 58 -5.42 -8.81 9.20
CA ASN A 58 -3.95 -8.65 9.12
C ASN A 58 -3.54 -7.98 7.80
N ARG A 59 -4.13 -8.44 6.69
CA ARG A 59 -3.95 -7.84 5.36
C ARG A 59 -4.41 -6.39 5.31
N VAL A 60 -5.57 -6.08 5.89
CA VAL A 60 -6.09 -4.71 5.99
C VAL A 60 -5.25 -3.86 6.95
N GLY A 61 -4.75 -4.43 8.05
CA GLY A 61 -3.95 -3.69 9.04
C GLY A 61 -2.60 -3.26 8.49
N MET A 62 -1.79 -4.20 8.04
CA MET A 62 -0.42 -3.89 7.57
C MET A 62 -0.43 -3.28 6.16
N ALA A 63 -1.07 -3.91 5.18
CA ALA A 63 -1.07 -3.40 3.81
C ALA A 63 -1.97 -2.14 3.69
N GLY A 64 -3.09 -2.08 4.41
CA GLY A 64 -3.98 -0.91 4.38
C GLY A 64 -3.30 0.37 4.85
N SER A 65 -2.37 0.31 5.83
CA SER A 65 -1.61 1.48 6.26
C SER A 65 -0.78 2.11 5.12
N PHE A 66 -0.13 1.27 4.30
CA PHE A 66 0.63 1.72 3.13
C PHE A 66 -0.30 2.27 2.03
N LYS A 67 -1.47 1.65 1.84
CA LYS A 67 -2.49 2.13 0.90
C LYS A 67 -3.02 3.51 1.30
N ILE A 68 -3.43 3.69 2.56
CA ILE A 68 -3.90 4.98 3.10
C ILE A 68 -2.83 6.04 2.88
N ARG A 69 -1.57 5.73 3.21
CA ARG A 69 -0.49 6.69 3.06
C ARG A 69 -0.23 7.09 1.59
N LYS A 70 -0.31 6.13 0.67
CA LYS A 70 -0.28 6.41 -0.78
C LYS A 70 -1.43 7.34 -1.20
N GLU A 71 -2.65 7.06 -0.75
CA GLU A 71 -3.83 7.86 -1.08
C GLU A 71 -3.75 9.28 -0.51
N GLU A 72 -3.24 9.44 0.71
CA GLU A 72 -2.96 10.74 1.32
C GLU A 72 -1.95 11.57 0.51
N LEU A 73 -0.97 10.93 -0.13
CA LEU A 73 0.03 11.60 -0.97
C LEU A 73 -0.52 12.03 -2.33
N ASN A 74 -1.62 11.47 -2.82
CA ASN A 74 -2.22 11.87 -4.10
C ASN A 74 -2.70 13.33 -4.08
N LYS A 75 -3.26 13.80 -2.96
CA LYS A 75 -3.71 15.19 -2.80
C LYS A 75 -2.56 16.21 -2.98
N PRO A 76 -1.45 16.13 -2.24
CA PRO A 76 -0.35 17.07 -2.42
C PRO A 76 0.35 16.90 -3.78
N ILE A 77 0.43 15.69 -4.34
CA ILE A 77 0.95 15.48 -5.72
C ILE A 77 0.12 16.29 -6.71
N MET A 78 -1.21 16.18 -6.66
CA MET A 78 -2.11 16.90 -7.56
C MET A 78 -2.03 18.42 -7.33
N MET A 79 -1.93 18.86 -6.06
CA MET A 79 -1.76 20.27 -5.71
C MET A 79 -0.48 20.86 -6.32
N TRP A 80 0.67 20.19 -6.14
CA TRP A 80 1.95 20.65 -6.69
C TRP A 80 1.99 20.56 -8.22
N GLY A 81 1.34 19.56 -8.81
CA GLY A 81 1.14 19.49 -10.27
C GLY A 81 0.32 20.67 -10.81
N GLY A 82 -0.74 21.07 -10.10
CA GLY A 82 -1.53 22.26 -10.42
C GLY A 82 -0.73 23.56 -10.30
N ILE A 83 0.05 23.72 -9.22
CA ILE A 83 0.94 24.88 -9.03
C ILE A 83 1.98 24.95 -10.15
N PHE A 84 2.56 23.82 -10.55
CA PHE A 84 3.51 23.75 -11.67
C PHE A 84 2.89 24.22 -12.99
N ALA A 85 1.68 23.73 -13.31
CA ALA A 85 0.95 24.14 -14.50
C ALA A 85 0.64 25.66 -14.48
N LEU A 86 0.20 26.19 -13.34
CA LEU A 86 -0.05 27.63 -13.16
C LEU A 86 1.22 28.47 -13.29
N ALA A 87 2.36 27.99 -12.79
CA ALA A 87 3.64 28.68 -12.93
C ALA A 87 4.06 28.77 -14.40
N ILE A 88 3.92 27.69 -15.18
CA ILE A 88 4.18 27.70 -16.63
C ILE A 88 3.27 28.67 -17.36
N LEU A 89 1.96 28.65 -17.05
CA LEU A 89 0.99 29.58 -17.66
C LEU A 89 1.31 31.04 -17.33
N SER A 90 1.81 31.31 -16.12
CA SER A 90 2.22 32.65 -15.70
C SER A 90 3.46 33.12 -16.47
N ILE A 91 4.47 32.26 -16.63
CA ILE A 91 5.66 32.56 -17.45
C ILE A 91 5.25 32.86 -18.89
N PHE A 92 4.37 32.03 -19.47
CA PHE A 92 3.89 32.21 -20.84
C PHE A 92 3.12 33.53 -20.99
N SER A 93 2.26 33.86 -20.03
CA SER A 93 1.51 35.13 -20.02
C SER A 93 2.45 36.33 -19.95
N VAL A 94 3.49 36.27 -19.10
CA VAL A 94 4.50 37.34 -19.04
C VAL A 94 5.23 37.49 -20.37
N ALA A 95 5.59 36.38 -21.03
CA ALA A 95 6.25 36.41 -22.33
C ALA A 95 5.36 37.04 -23.42
N VAL A 96 4.08 36.67 -23.50
CA VAL A 96 3.16 37.20 -24.51
C VAL A 96 2.83 38.67 -24.27
N TYR A 97 2.51 39.07 -23.04
CA TYR A 97 2.06 40.43 -22.74
C TYR A 97 3.20 41.45 -22.69
N PHE A 98 4.38 41.09 -22.16
CA PHE A 98 5.45 42.06 -21.92
C PHE A 98 6.60 41.96 -22.93
N ILE A 99 6.86 40.80 -23.51
CA ILE A 99 8.03 40.58 -24.38
C ILE A 99 7.63 40.67 -25.87
N ALA A 100 6.51 40.07 -26.27
CA ALA A 100 6.07 40.08 -27.67
C ALA A 100 5.86 41.48 -28.30
N PRO A 101 5.34 42.51 -27.59
CA PRO A 101 5.17 43.84 -28.17
C PRO A 101 6.51 44.53 -28.45
N VAL A 102 7.52 44.31 -27.59
CA VAL A 102 8.86 44.89 -27.73
C VAL A 102 9.63 44.27 -28.89
N LEU A 103 9.44 42.97 -29.16
CA LEU A 103 10.01 42.31 -30.33
C LEU A 103 9.36 42.78 -31.64
N LYS A 104 8.06 43.08 -31.64
CA LYS A 104 7.33 43.52 -32.84
C LYS A 104 7.55 44.99 -33.21
N SER A 105 7.85 45.85 -32.24
CA SER A 105 7.91 47.30 -32.47
C SER A 105 9.24 47.79 -33.04
N GLY A 106 10.24 46.92 -33.26
CA GLY A 106 11.50 47.26 -33.93
C GLY A 106 12.31 48.36 -33.22
N GLY A 107 11.92 48.75 -32.00
CA GLY A 107 12.61 49.76 -31.22
C GLY A 107 13.98 49.26 -30.77
N GLU A 108 14.93 50.18 -30.60
CA GLU A 108 16.25 49.87 -30.04
C GLU A 108 16.09 48.98 -28.81
N ILE A 109 16.80 47.84 -28.82
CA ILE A 109 16.77 46.90 -27.71
C ILE A 109 17.42 47.57 -26.51
N VAL A 110 16.62 48.23 -25.69
CA VAL A 110 17.07 48.80 -24.43
C VAL A 110 17.31 47.63 -23.48
N TYR A 111 18.57 47.25 -23.28
CA TYR A 111 19.00 46.16 -22.38
C TYR A 111 18.34 46.25 -21.00
N TRP A 112 18.11 47.47 -20.49
CA TRP A 112 17.42 47.73 -19.23
C TRP A 112 15.94 47.25 -19.21
N SER A 113 15.24 47.36 -20.35
CA SER A 113 13.85 46.89 -20.50
C SER A 113 13.76 45.36 -20.47
N ILE A 114 14.76 44.66 -21.04
CA ILE A 114 14.82 43.20 -20.98
C ILE A 114 15.17 42.72 -19.56
N PHE A 115 16.12 43.38 -18.91
CA PHE A 115 16.55 43.03 -17.55
C PHE A 115 15.40 43.12 -16.53
N THR A 116 14.62 44.20 -16.57
CA THR A 116 13.48 44.38 -15.66
C THR A 116 12.38 43.33 -15.88
N LYS A 117 12.14 42.93 -17.13
CA LYS A 117 11.18 41.85 -17.47
C LYS A 117 11.67 40.47 -17.05
N LEU A 118 12.97 40.21 -17.18
CA LEU A 118 13.59 38.97 -16.70
C LEU A 118 13.50 38.87 -15.17
N LEU A 119 13.74 39.98 -14.47
CA LEU A 119 13.60 40.05 -13.03
C LEU A 119 12.15 39.76 -12.59
N LEU A 120 11.16 40.25 -13.35
CA LEU A 120 9.74 39.97 -13.11
C LEU A 120 9.37 38.49 -13.35
N ALA A 121 10.01 37.83 -14.32
CA ALA A 121 9.78 36.40 -14.60
C ALA A 121 10.49 35.45 -13.60
N THR A 122 11.57 35.92 -12.95
CA THR A 122 12.41 35.15 -12.03
C THR A 122 11.62 34.39 -10.93
N PRO A 123 10.69 35.00 -10.18
CA PRO A 123 9.94 34.28 -9.14
C PRO A 123 9.06 33.15 -9.70
N PHE A 124 8.51 33.31 -10.91
CA PHE A 124 7.71 32.26 -11.54
C PHE A 124 8.56 31.08 -12.01
N VAL A 125 9.76 31.36 -12.54
CA VAL A 125 10.73 30.31 -12.90
C VAL A 125 11.16 29.53 -11.66
N TRP A 126 11.42 30.23 -10.55
CA TRP A 126 11.73 29.58 -9.28
C TRP A 126 10.58 28.71 -8.79
N LEU A 127 9.34 29.23 -8.83
CA LEU A 127 8.15 28.49 -8.43
C LEU A 127 7.92 27.25 -9.29
N ALA A 128 8.11 27.35 -10.61
CA ALA A 128 8.02 26.22 -11.52
C ALA A 128 9.05 25.14 -11.20
N TRP A 129 10.32 25.53 -10.96
CA TRP A 129 11.36 24.57 -10.59
C TRP A 129 11.09 23.91 -9.24
N MET A 130 10.71 24.68 -8.22
CA MET A 130 10.43 24.15 -6.88
C MET A 130 9.23 23.21 -6.89
N SER A 131 8.14 23.58 -7.57
CA SER A 131 6.95 22.72 -7.72
C SER A 131 7.25 21.45 -8.51
N ALA A 132 8.07 21.51 -9.55
CA ALA A 132 8.53 20.32 -10.27
C ALA A 132 9.33 19.36 -9.37
N LYS A 133 10.26 19.88 -8.56
CA LYS A 133 11.00 19.06 -7.59
C LYS A 133 10.09 18.43 -6.55
N GLN A 134 9.18 19.21 -6.00
CA GLN A 134 8.26 18.72 -4.97
C GLN A 134 7.28 17.68 -5.52
N TYR A 135 6.79 17.86 -6.75
CA TYR A 135 5.99 16.87 -7.46
C TYR A 135 6.75 15.56 -7.65
N GLY A 136 7.98 15.63 -8.18
CA GLY A 136 8.83 14.45 -8.39
C GLY A 136 9.16 13.73 -7.08
N TYR A 137 9.44 14.47 -6.01
CA TYR A 137 9.69 13.91 -4.69
C TYR A 137 8.48 13.16 -4.13
N LEU A 138 7.31 13.81 -4.11
CA LEU A 138 6.08 13.20 -3.61
C LEU A 138 5.65 12.00 -4.45
N SER A 139 5.81 12.07 -5.78
CA SER A 139 5.53 10.95 -6.69
C SER A 139 6.41 9.74 -6.38
N ARG A 140 7.72 9.93 -6.15
CA ARG A 140 8.63 8.84 -5.75
C ARG A 140 8.24 8.22 -4.41
N ILE A 141 7.83 9.04 -3.43
CA ILE A 141 7.38 8.52 -2.14
C ILE A 141 6.08 7.71 -2.31
N SER A 142 5.13 8.24 -3.09
CA SER A 142 3.87 7.53 -3.36
C SER A 142 4.12 6.17 -4.04
N GLU A 143 5.08 6.10 -4.95
CA GLU A 143 5.47 4.85 -5.60
C GLU A 143 6.13 3.85 -4.62
N ASP A 144 6.98 4.33 -3.68
CA ASP A 144 7.54 3.47 -2.62
C ASP A 144 6.44 2.90 -1.71
N TYR A 145 5.44 3.69 -1.35
CA TYR A 145 4.28 3.20 -0.61
C TYR A 145 3.41 2.24 -1.42
N ALA A 146 3.24 2.48 -2.72
CA ALA A 146 2.55 1.56 -3.62
C ALA A 146 3.27 0.22 -3.71
N TYR A 147 4.60 0.23 -3.82
CA TYR A 147 5.43 -0.97 -3.82
C TYR A 147 5.33 -1.73 -2.48
N LYS A 148 5.39 -1.03 -1.34
CA LYS A 148 5.19 -1.64 -0.01
C LYS A 148 3.81 -2.26 0.15
N TYR A 149 2.77 -1.58 -0.34
CA TYR A 149 1.42 -2.13 -0.36
C TYR A 149 1.33 -3.43 -1.17
N ALA A 150 1.85 -3.42 -2.41
CA ALA A 150 1.84 -4.59 -3.28
C ALA A 150 2.66 -5.75 -2.67
N SER A 151 3.83 -5.45 -2.10
CA SER A 151 4.69 -6.43 -1.43
C SER A 151 4.01 -7.07 -0.22
N ALA A 152 3.33 -6.28 0.61
CA ALA A 152 2.58 -6.78 1.76
C ALA A 152 1.39 -7.66 1.35
N MET A 153 0.68 -7.30 0.27
CA MET A 153 -0.39 -8.13 -0.30
C MET A 153 0.15 -9.45 -0.87
N ALA A 154 1.28 -9.40 -1.58
CA ALA A 154 1.93 -10.58 -2.13
C ALA A 154 2.46 -11.51 -1.03
N PHE A 155 2.99 -10.96 0.06
CA PHE A 155 3.44 -11.73 1.23
C PHE A 155 2.32 -12.62 1.80
N GLU A 156 1.11 -12.09 1.98
CA GLU A 156 -0.03 -12.90 2.45
C GLU A 156 -0.37 -14.05 1.48
N GLY A 157 -0.23 -13.83 0.17
CA GLY A 157 -0.39 -14.87 -0.85
C GLY A 157 0.68 -15.95 -0.76
N TYR A 158 1.94 -15.56 -0.66
CA TYR A 158 3.06 -16.50 -0.56
C TYR A 158 3.14 -17.22 0.77
N LYS A 159 2.73 -16.59 1.87
CA LYS A 159 2.74 -17.17 3.21
C LYS A 159 1.97 -18.49 3.27
N LYS A 160 0.81 -18.58 2.62
CA LYS A 160 0.02 -19.82 2.58
C LYS A 160 0.79 -20.97 1.91
N HIS A 161 1.45 -20.69 0.79
CA HIS A 161 2.25 -21.68 0.08
C HIS A 161 3.58 -22.01 0.76
N ALA A 162 4.20 -21.04 1.45
CA ALA A 162 5.45 -21.25 2.18
C ALA A 162 5.25 -22.14 3.40
N VAL A 163 4.15 -21.96 4.15
CA VAL A 163 3.79 -22.83 5.29
C VAL A 163 3.58 -24.29 4.84
N GLU A 164 3.04 -24.50 3.64
CA GLU A 164 2.80 -25.85 3.09
C GLU A 164 4.08 -26.50 2.51
N ALA A 165 5.10 -25.72 2.17
CA ALA A 165 6.30 -26.19 1.47
C ALA A 165 7.45 -26.55 2.42
N ASP A 166 7.97 -25.57 3.18
CA ASP A 166 9.14 -25.74 4.06
C ASP A 166 9.27 -24.58 5.06
N ASP A 167 9.71 -24.88 6.28
CA ASP A 167 9.87 -23.89 7.36
C ASP A 167 11.05 -22.93 7.07
N GLY A 168 12.08 -23.40 6.37
CA GLY A 168 13.21 -22.57 5.92
C GLY A 168 12.78 -21.49 4.93
N LEU A 169 11.90 -21.84 3.99
CA LEU A 169 11.33 -20.90 3.02
C LEU A 169 10.47 -19.82 3.69
N LEU A 170 9.69 -20.20 4.72
CA LEU A 170 8.89 -19.26 5.50
C LEU A 170 9.79 -18.24 6.24
N HIS A 171 10.89 -18.70 6.84
CA HIS A 171 11.85 -17.84 7.52
C HIS A 171 12.52 -16.86 6.55
N GLU A 172 12.94 -17.33 5.37
CA GLU A 172 13.51 -16.47 4.33
C GLU A 172 12.50 -15.41 3.84
N LEU A 173 11.27 -15.81 3.56
CA LEU A 173 10.19 -14.92 3.15
C LEU A 173 9.93 -13.82 4.19
N LEU A 174 9.86 -14.19 5.48
CA LEU A 174 9.70 -13.24 6.58
C LEU A 174 10.88 -12.26 6.66
N SER A 175 12.11 -12.77 6.58
CA SER A 175 13.32 -11.96 6.66
C SER A 175 13.40 -10.92 5.54
N ILE A 176 13.18 -11.35 4.29
CA ILE A 176 13.18 -10.46 3.11
C ILE A 176 12.05 -9.42 3.21
N SER A 177 10.86 -9.84 3.67
CA SER A 177 9.72 -8.94 3.82
C SER A 177 9.96 -7.86 4.87
N ILE A 178 10.50 -8.23 6.04
CA ILE A 178 10.88 -7.28 7.10
C ILE A 178 11.95 -6.31 6.57
N ALA A 179 12.98 -6.84 5.90
CA ALA A 179 14.06 -6.03 5.34
C ALA A 179 13.56 -5.01 4.31
N ASN A 180 12.62 -5.38 3.45
CA ASN A 180 12.06 -4.48 2.43
C ASN A 180 11.06 -3.47 3.00
N LEU A 181 10.15 -3.92 3.89
CA LEU A 181 9.08 -3.07 4.43
C LEU A 181 9.60 -2.06 5.47
N SER A 182 10.69 -2.38 6.18
CA SER A 182 11.30 -1.49 7.19
C SER A 182 12.12 -0.33 6.59
N GLN A 183 12.41 -0.34 5.29
CA GLN A 183 13.23 0.72 4.69
C GLN A 183 12.52 2.08 4.73
N ASN A 184 13.19 3.07 5.31
CA ASN A 184 12.67 4.43 5.43
C ASN A 184 12.58 5.13 4.06
N PRO A 185 11.47 5.82 3.73
CA PRO A 185 11.34 6.57 2.47
C PRO A 185 12.28 7.77 2.33
N ILE A 186 12.90 8.26 3.42
CA ILE A 186 13.92 9.33 3.41
C ILE A 186 15.12 8.96 2.51
N ARG A 187 15.36 7.68 2.22
CA ARG A 187 16.39 7.29 1.24
C ARG A 187 16.18 7.92 -0.14
N LEU A 188 14.93 8.17 -0.52
CA LEU A 188 14.58 8.82 -1.79
C LEU A 188 14.98 10.29 -1.82
N PHE A 189 15.15 10.92 -0.64
CA PHE A 189 15.59 12.30 -0.47
C PHE A 189 17.12 12.47 -0.59
N GLN A 190 17.91 11.42 -0.36
CA GLN A 190 19.39 11.47 -0.37
C GLN A 190 20.01 11.37 -1.77
N SER A 191 19.20 11.45 -2.83
CA SER A 191 19.67 11.40 -4.22
C SER A 191 20.41 12.70 -4.55
N LYS A 192 21.70 12.84 -4.16
CA LYS A 192 22.82 13.71 -4.62
C LYS A 192 22.59 15.15 -5.16
N ASP A 193 21.38 15.65 -5.29
CA ASP A 193 20.95 16.76 -6.17
C ASP A 193 20.01 17.75 -5.45
N ASN A 194 20.21 17.91 -4.13
CA ASN A 194 19.56 18.96 -3.33
C ASN A 194 20.22 20.31 -3.61
N TYR A 195 20.05 20.82 -4.83
CA TYR A 195 20.49 22.16 -5.21
C TYR A 195 19.60 23.21 -4.53
N ALA A 196 20.20 24.29 -4.04
CA ALA A 196 19.50 25.38 -3.36
C ALA A 196 18.73 26.30 -4.32
N SER A 197 19.05 26.30 -5.62
CA SER A 197 18.44 27.17 -6.62
C SER A 197 18.46 26.57 -8.04
N PRO A 198 17.55 27.00 -8.92
CA PRO A 198 17.53 26.58 -10.32
C PRO A 198 18.84 26.92 -11.06
N ALA A 199 19.43 28.08 -10.76
CA ALA A 199 20.68 28.51 -11.39
C ALA A 199 21.87 27.62 -10.99
N ASN A 200 21.95 27.23 -9.72
CA ASN A 200 23.05 26.37 -9.23
C ASN A 200 22.99 24.97 -9.83
N GLU A 201 21.78 24.45 -10.07
CA GLU A 201 21.57 23.17 -10.73
C GLU A 201 22.01 23.22 -12.20
N LEU A 202 21.56 24.23 -12.96
CA LEU A 202 21.95 24.40 -14.36
C LEU A 202 23.47 24.59 -14.52
N VAL A 203 24.10 25.44 -13.70
CA VAL A 203 25.56 25.67 -13.77
C VAL A 203 26.33 24.39 -13.50
N LYS A 204 25.96 23.61 -12.48
CA LYS A 204 26.62 22.34 -12.18
C LYS A 204 26.37 21.28 -13.23
N GLU A 205 25.16 21.18 -13.76
CA GLU A 205 24.84 20.17 -14.76
C GLU A 205 25.53 20.46 -16.09
N VAL A 206 25.60 21.73 -16.49
CA VAL A 206 26.39 22.18 -17.66
C VAL A 206 27.87 21.94 -17.42
N PHE A 207 28.41 22.32 -16.26
CA PHE A 207 29.82 22.11 -15.93
C PHE A 207 30.18 20.62 -15.88
N ALA A 208 29.33 19.78 -15.30
CA ALA A 208 29.52 18.33 -15.25
C ALA A 208 29.51 17.70 -16.66
N ARG A 209 28.60 18.14 -17.54
CA ARG A 209 28.55 17.69 -18.94
C ARG A 209 29.79 18.14 -19.72
N VAL A 210 30.25 19.38 -19.53
CA VAL A 210 31.46 19.92 -20.18
C VAL A 210 32.72 19.21 -19.70
N SER A 211 32.85 18.97 -18.38
CA SER A 211 33.97 18.23 -17.79
C SER A 211 34.05 16.80 -18.32
N LYS A 212 32.92 16.09 -18.36
CA LYS A 212 32.84 14.72 -18.90
C LYS A 212 33.21 14.65 -20.38
N ASN A 213 32.76 15.61 -21.19
CA ASN A 213 33.07 15.66 -22.62
C ASN A 213 34.56 16.00 -22.92
N ASN A 214 35.24 16.68 -22.00
CA ASN A 214 36.67 16.95 -22.10
C ASN A 214 37.54 15.79 -21.60
N SER A 215 37.06 14.93 -20.70
CA SER A 215 37.78 13.70 -20.33
C SER A 215 37.75 12.65 -21.43
N ASP A 216 36.63 12.56 -22.18
CA ASP A 216 36.47 11.60 -23.28
C ASP A 216 37.26 11.97 -24.56
N LYS A 217 37.81 13.19 -24.65
CA LYS A 217 38.65 13.64 -25.78
C LYS A 217 40.16 13.52 -25.54
N ASN A 218 40.57 13.25 -24.29
CA ASN A 218 41.97 13.18 -23.88
C ASN A 218 42.39 11.76 -23.43
N GLY A 219 41.58 10.74 -23.71
CA GLY A 219 41.91 9.31 -23.55
C GLY A 219 41.83 8.61 -24.90
#